data_AF-A0A7G1P9Y4-F1
#
_entry.id   AF-A0A7G1P9Y4-F1
#
_cell.length_a   1.000
_cell.length_b   1.000
_cell.length_c   1.000
_cell.angle_alpha   90.00
_cell.angle_beta   90.00
_cell.angle_gamma   90.00
#
_symmetry.space_group_name_H-M   'P 1'
#
loop_
_entity.id
_entity.type
_entity.pdbx_description
1 polymer ?
#
loop_
_entity_poly.entity_id
_entity_poly.type
_entity_poly.pdbx_seq_one_letter_code
_entity_poly.pdbx_strand_id
1 'polypeptide(L)'
;MTCRIVGARGEATAMNFVLPHRDDRVVVRTPEGERTEQLGKRPSYMYQLEAFAAHVRGRAPLSLPLDAADAVATMRLIDDCYRGAGFRPRPRTELRGV
;
A
#
# COMPACT_ATOMS: atom_id res chain seq x y z
N MET A 1 -10.01 1.66 8.86
CA MET A 1 -8.68 1.84 9.47
C MET A 1 -8.11 3.12 8.90
N THR A 2 -7.63 4.05 9.72
CA THR A 2 -7.06 5.31 9.26
C THR A 2 -5.54 5.15 9.04
N CYS A 3 -4.97 5.95 8.15
CA CYS A 3 -3.53 6.12 8.02
C CYS A 3 -3.21 7.61 8.15
N ARG A 4 -2.40 7.98 9.15
CA ARG A 4 -1.97 9.36 9.41
C ARG A 4 -0.49 9.49 9.10
N ILE A 5 -0.15 10.46 8.26
CA ILE A 5 1.22 10.81 7.88
C ILE A 5 1.48 12.21 8.44
N VAL A 6 2.51 12.33 9.28
CA VAL A 6 2.94 13.61 9.86
C VAL A 6 4.21 14.07 9.13
N GLY A 7 4.21 15.31 8.68
CA GLY A 7 5.35 15.98 8.08
C GLY A 7 5.65 17.31 8.76
N ALA A 8 6.71 17.99 8.31
CA ALA A 8 7.15 19.24 8.92
C ALA A 8 6.14 20.40 8.84
N ARG A 9 5.16 20.34 7.92
CA ARG A 9 4.15 21.39 7.70
C ARG A 9 2.74 21.00 8.15
N GLY A 10 2.60 19.90 8.89
CA GLY A 10 1.31 19.38 9.32
C GLY A 10 1.14 17.91 8.97
N GLU A 11 -0.10 17.48 8.74
CA GLU A 11 -0.45 16.08 8.60
C GLU A 11 -1.48 15.82 7.51
N ALA A 12 -1.47 14.60 7.00
CA ALA A 12 -2.51 14.08 6.12
C ALA A 12 -3.05 12.77 6.72
N THR A 13 -4.37 12.64 6.77
CA THR A 13 -5.04 11.41 7.24
C THR A 13 -5.94 10.85 6.15
N ALA A 14 -5.62 9.65 5.67
CA ALA A 14 -6.54 8.86 4.86
C ALA A 14 -7.53 8.13 5.77
N MET A 15 -8.83 8.42 5.63
CA MET A 15 -9.85 7.96 6.57
C MET A 15 -10.13 6.46 6.47
N ASN A 16 -9.96 5.87 5.29
CA ASN A 16 -10.01 4.42 5.10
C ASN A 16 -9.02 3.94 4.04
N PHE A 17 -7.73 3.94 4.38
CA PHE A 17 -6.67 3.60 3.42
C PHE A 17 -6.76 2.15 2.89
N VAL A 18 -7.36 1.23 3.65
CA VAL A 18 -7.53 -0.17 3.24
C VAL A 18 -8.71 -0.31 2.27
N LEU A 19 -9.80 0.42 2.50
CA LEU A 19 -11.02 0.38 1.71
C LEU A 19 -11.43 1.80 1.26
N PRO A 20 -10.64 2.45 0.40
CA PRO A 20 -10.90 3.84 0.00
C PRO A 20 -12.23 4.00 -0.76
N HIS A 21 -12.71 2.93 -1.39
CA HIS A 21 -14.05 2.92 -2.00
C HIS A 21 -15.21 3.06 -1.00
N ARG A 22 -14.98 2.85 0.30
CA ARG A 22 -15.97 3.08 1.36
C ARG A 22 -15.86 4.49 1.95
N ASP A 23 -14.65 5.00 2.11
CA ASP A 23 -14.38 6.38 2.54
C ASP A 23 -13.04 6.85 1.93
N ASP A 24 -13.13 7.64 0.87
CA ASP A 24 -12.01 8.11 0.06
C ASP A 24 -11.41 9.43 0.57
N ARG A 25 -11.88 9.91 1.72
CA ARG A 25 -11.43 11.20 2.26
C ARG A 25 -9.97 11.15 2.66
N VAL A 26 -9.23 12.16 2.20
CA VAL A 26 -7.93 12.54 2.73
C VAL A 26 -8.08 13.89 3.41
N VAL A 27 -7.91 13.93 4.73
CA VAL A 27 -7.99 15.16 5.52
C VAL A 27 -6.57 15.70 5.72
N VAL A 28 -6.31 16.90 5.23
CA VAL A 28 -5.03 17.58 5.35
C VAL A 28 -5.16 18.72 6.35
N ARG A 29 -4.31 18.72 7.38
CA ARG A 29 -4.25 19.77 8.40
C ARG A 29 -2.87 20.40 8.40
N THR A 30 -2.83 21.72 8.26
CA THR A 30 -1.61 22.53 8.30
C THR A 30 -1.85 23.76 9.17
N PRO A 31 -0.82 24.58 9.50
CA PRO A 31 -1.02 25.85 10.21
C PRO A 31 -1.99 26.81 9.50
N GLU A 32 -2.12 26.70 8.17
CA GLU A 32 -3.03 27.50 7.36
C GLU A 32 -4.50 27.04 7.43
N GLY A 33 -4.75 25.85 8.00
CA GLY A 33 -6.09 25.33 8.23
C GLY A 33 -6.27 23.85 7.85
N GLU A 34 -7.54 23.46 7.72
CA GLU A 34 -7.93 22.09 7.37
C GLU A 34 -8.64 22.07 6.02
N ARG A 35 -8.32 21.08 5.19
CA ARG A 35 -9.09 20.75 3.99
C ARG A 35 -9.34 19.25 3.89
N THR A 36 -10.44 18.88 3.26
CA THR A 36 -10.76 17.48 2.94
C THR A 36 -10.77 17.30 1.44
N GLU A 37 -10.01 16.32 0.95
CA GLU A 37 -9.98 15.91 -0.45
C GLU A 37 -10.82 14.62 -0.62
N GLN A 38 -11.61 14.56 -1.69
CA GLN A 38 -12.42 13.40 -2.08
C GLN A 38 -11.99 12.99 -3.50
N LEU A 39 -11.10 12.00 -3.58
CA LEU A 39 -10.38 11.65 -4.81
C LEU A 39 -11.12 10.59 -5.64
N GLY A 40 -12.26 10.10 -5.15
CA GLY A 40 -13.11 9.14 -5.81
C GLY A 40 -13.13 7.77 -5.11
N LYS A 41 -14.28 7.10 -5.21
CA LYS A 41 -14.56 5.81 -4.56
C LYS A 41 -14.27 4.60 -5.42
N ARG A 42 -13.44 4.75 -6.45
CA ARG A 42 -13.04 3.61 -7.27
C ARG A 42 -12.22 2.63 -6.42
N PRO A 43 -12.52 1.32 -6.42
CA PRO A 43 -11.76 0.35 -5.64
C PRO A 43 -10.27 0.38 -6.00
N SER A 44 -9.40 0.43 -4.98
CA SER A 44 -7.94 0.43 -5.15
C SER A 44 -7.45 -0.75 -5.99
N TYR A 45 -8.09 -1.92 -5.84
CA TYR A 45 -7.75 -3.13 -6.58
C TYR A 45 -7.94 -3.00 -8.10
N MET A 46 -8.87 -2.15 -8.55
CA MET A 46 -9.07 -1.89 -9.99
C MET A 46 -7.85 -1.18 -10.59
N TYR A 47 -7.33 -0.15 -9.91
CA TYR A 47 -6.11 0.54 -10.36
C TYR A 47 -4.90 -0.42 -10.42
N GLN A 48 -4.77 -1.31 -9.43
CA GLN A 48 -3.70 -2.32 -9.40
C GLN A 48 -3.79 -3.30 -10.57
N LEU A 49 -4.98 -3.83 -10.84
CA LEU A 49 -5.21 -4.76 -11.95
C LEU A 49 -4.99 -4.11 -13.32
N GLU A 50 -5.38 -2.85 -13.49
CA GLU A 50 -5.15 -2.11 -14.73
C GLU A 50 -3.65 -1.87 -14.96
N ALA A 51 -2.92 -1.44 -13.93
CA ALA A 51 -1.48 -1.24 -14.01
C ALA A 51 -0.77 -2.57 -14.33
N PHE A 52 -1.13 -3.65 -13.65
CA PHE A 52 -0.62 -4.99 -13.92
C PHE A 52 -0.90 -5.43 -15.36
N ALA A 53 -2.15 -5.32 -15.81
CA ALA A 53 -2.57 -5.73 -17.14
C ALA A 53 -1.91 -4.90 -18.25
N ALA A 54 -1.70 -3.60 -18.03
CA ALA A 54 -0.95 -2.75 -18.96
C ALA A 54 0.51 -3.19 -19.05
N HIS A 55 1.14 -3.49 -17.91
CA HIS A 55 2.54 -3.91 -17.86
C HIS A 55 2.78 -5.25 -18.57
N VAL A 56 2.03 -6.30 -18.22
CA VAL A 56 2.22 -7.64 -18.82
C VAL A 56 1.87 -7.70 -20.31
N ARG A 57 1.08 -6.74 -20.81
CA ARG A 57 0.77 -6.58 -22.24
C ARG A 57 1.73 -5.65 -22.98
N GLY A 58 2.77 -5.14 -22.31
CA GLY A 58 3.75 -4.23 -22.90
C GLY A 58 3.20 -2.84 -23.25
N ARG A 59 2.07 -2.44 -22.67
CA ARG A 59 1.40 -1.15 -22.97
C ARG A 59 1.93 0.02 -22.14
N ALA A 60 2.59 -0.27 -21.03
CA ALA A 60 3.23 0.73 -20.18
C ALA A 60 4.39 0.08 -19.40
N PRO A 61 5.49 0.81 -19.16
CA PRO A 61 6.46 0.40 -18.14
C PRO A 61 5.77 0.37 -16.77
N LEU A 62 6.25 -0.49 -15.87
CA LEU A 62 5.77 -0.50 -14.48
C LEU A 62 6.19 0.83 -13.84
N SER A 63 5.25 1.77 -13.70
CA SER A 63 5.49 3.10 -13.12
C SER A 63 5.34 3.13 -11.60
N LEU A 64 4.94 2.01 -11.01
CA LEU A 64 4.81 1.85 -9.57
C LEU A 64 6.08 1.20 -9.01
N PRO A 65 6.58 1.65 -7.84
CA PRO A 65 7.69 1.00 -7.12
C PRO A 65 7.19 -0.34 -6.54
N LEU A 66 7.10 -1.33 -7.42
CA LEU A 66 6.55 -2.67 -7.18
C LEU A 66 7.47 -3.73 -7.79
N ASP A 67 8.78 -3.49 -7.80
CA ASP A 67 9.71 -4.47 -8.33
C ASP A 67 9.98 -5.60 -7.32
N ALA A 68 10.80 -6.57 -7.73
CA ALA A 68 11.14 -7.71 -6.88
C ALA A 68 11.92 -7.28 -5.62
N ALA A 69 12.70 -6.20 -5.67
CA ALA A 69 13.47 -5.71 -4.53
C ALA A 69 12.53 -5.10 -3.47
N ASP A 70 11.55 -4.30 -3.88
CA ASP A 70 10.52 -3.74 -3.00
C ASP A 70 9.69 -4.86 -2.32
N ALA A 71 9.33 -5.89 -3.08
CA ALA A 71 8.61 -7.05 -2.56
C ALA A 71 9.42 -7.79 -1.49
N VAL A 72 10.71 -8.03 -1.74
CA VAL A 72 11.62 -8.68 -0.79
C VAL A 72 11.81 -7.82 0.46
N ALA A 73 11.96 -6.50 0.33
CA ALA A 73 12.07 -5.59 1.47
C ALA A 73 10.82 -5.65 2.36
N THR A 74 9.63 -5.63 1.74
CA THR A 74 8.36 -5.78 2.46
C THR A 74 8.26 -7.11 3.19
N MET A 75 8.61 -8.22 2.53
CA MET A 75 8.55 -9.56 3.17
C MET A 75 9.56 -9.69 4.31
N ARG A 76 10.76 -9.10 4.20
CA ARG A 76 11.73 -9.06 5.31
C ARG A 76 11.18 -8.34 6.53
N LEU A 77 10.54 -7.18 6.33
CA LEU A 77 9.89 -6.44 7.42
C LEU A 77 8.80 -7.29 8.10
N ILE A 78 7.99 -8.01 7.32
CA ILE A 78 6.97 -8.92 7.87
C ILE A 78 7.62 -10.03 8.70
N ASP A 79 8.67 -10.68 8.18
CA ASP A 79 9.40 -11.72 8.92
C ASP A 79 9.97 -11.19 10.24
N ASP A 80 10.52 -9.98 10.25
CA ASP A 80 11.05 -9.34 11.44
C ASP A 80 9.97 -9.05 12.46
N CYS A 81 8.78 -8.62 12.04
CA CYS A 81 7.60 -8.49 12.92
C CYS A 81 7.21 -9.83 13.55
N TYR A 82 7.22 -10.93 12.78
CA TYR A 82 6.93 -12.27 13.32
C TYR A 82 7.97 -12.67 14.37
N ARG A 83 9.27 -12.55 14.05
CA ARG A 83 10.36 -12.86 14.98
C ARG A 83 10.29 -12.01 16.25
N GLY A 84 10.03 -10.71 16.10
CA GLY A 84 9.88 -9.78 17.22
C GLY A 84 8.71 -10.13 18.15
N ALA A 85 7.67 -10.77 17.61
CA ALA A 85 6.54 -11.29 18.38
C ALA A 85 6.73 -12.73 18.89
N GLY A 86 7.91 -13.34 18.71
CA GLY A 86 8.20 -14.72 19.14
C GLY A 86 7.67 -15.81 18.21
N PHE A 87 7.16 -15.44 17.03
CA PHE A 87 6.70 -16.39 16.02
C PHE A 87 7.82 -16.75 15.04
N ARG A 88 7.68 -17.90 14.38
CA ARG A 88 8.50 -18.23 13.21
C ARG A 88 7.92 -17.54 11.97
N PRO A 89 8.77 -17.07 11.04
CA PRO A 89 8.33 -16.67 9.70
C PRO A 89 7.45 -17.72 9.03
N ARG A 90 6.63 -17.30 8.07
CA ARG A 90 5.70 -18.19 7.37
C ARG A 90 6.45 -19.42 6.82
N PRO A 91 5.93 -20.65 6.98
CA PRO A 91 6.58 -21.84 6.43
C PRO A 91 6.75 -21.73 4.92
N ARG A 92 7.89 -22.18 4.41
CA ARG A 92 8.09 -22.33 2.97
C ARG A 92 7.40 -23.61 2.52
N THR A 93 6.59 -23.52 1.48
CA THR A 93 6.13 -24.73 0.78
C THR A 93 7.32 -25.35 0.07
N GLU A 94 7.72 -26.55 0.48
CA GLU A 94 8.69 -27.34 -0.27
C GLU A 94 7.97 -28.01 -1.43
N LEU A 95 8.22 -27.54 -2.65
CA LEU A 95 7.81 -28.25 -3.85
C LEU A 95 8.76 -29.43 -4.02
N ARG A 96 8.30 -30.64 -3.67
CA ARG A 96 9.02 -31.86 -4.03
C ARG A 96 9.04 -31.97 -5.55
N GLY A 97 10.23 -32.22 -6.10
CA GLY A 97 10.52 -32.18 -7.52
C GLY A 97 9.49 -32.88 -8.40
N VAL A 98 9.19 -32.25 -9.53
CA VAL A 98 8.67 -32.91 -10.72
C VAL A 98 9.80 -33.71 -11.35
#